data_AF-A0A0U1RIA8-F1
#
_entry.id   AF-A0A0U1RIA8-F1
#
_cell.length_a   1.000
_cell.length_b   1.000
_cell.length_c   1.000
_cell.angle_alpha   90.00
_cell.angle_beta   90.00
_cell.angle_gamma   90.00
#
_symmetry.space_group_name_H-M   'P 1'
#
loop_
_entity.id
_entity.type
_entity.pdbx_description
1 polymer ?
#
loop_
_entity_poly.entity_id
_entity_poly.type
_entity_poly.pdbx_seq_one_letter_code
_entity_poly.pdbx_strand_id
1 'polypeptide(L)'
;MKLPRNRFSLLSALWFAGGIYSLLFKAADTAPPPFPHFDKAAHLALFFAQIWLLTKAFKTGKLPIPYRSLMVFALCFALFSECAQA
;
A
#
# COMPACT_ATOMS: atom_id res chain seq x y z
N MET A 1 9.60 -11.52 12.33
CA MET A 1 10.50 -10.46 11.83
C MET A 1 10.63 -9.39 12.89
N LYS A 2 11.83 -8.86 13.17
CA LYS A 2 11.96 -7.62 13.95
C LYS A 2 11.49 -6.46 13.07
N LEU A 3 10.38 -5.83 13.43
CA LEU A 3 9.92 -4.65 12.71
C LEU A 3 10.84 -3.47 13.08
N PRO A 4 11.41 -2.73 12.10
CA PRO A 4 12.07 -1.46 12.40
C PRO A 4 11.08 -0.55 13.13
N ARG A 5 11.51 0.08 14.22
CA ARG A 5 10.69 1.07 14.94
C ARG A 5 11.18 2.46 14.58
N ASN A 6 10.65 3.00 13.48
CA ASN A 6 10.99 4.33 13.00
C ASN A 6 9.78 5.05 12.40
N ARG A 7 9.95 6.35 12.12
CA ARG A 7 8.91 7.20 11.54
C ARG A 7 8.34 6.66 10.22
N PHE A 8 9.15 5.98 9.41
CA PHE A 8 8.71 5.40 8.13
C PHE A 8 7.83 4.16 8.31
N SER A 9 8.04 3.39 9.39
CA SER A 9 7.19 2.25 9.72
C SER A 9 5.81 2.72 10.17
N LEU A 10 5.78 3.82 10.93
CA LEU A 10 4.53 4.47 11.34
C LEU A 10 3.80 5.09 10.14
N LEU A 11 4.53 5.80 9.26
CA LEU A 11 3.98 6.31 8.00
C LEU A 11 3.47 5.18 7.09
N SER A 12 4.17 4.05 7.01
CA SER A 12 3.73 2.89 6.24
C SER A 12 2.45 2.29 6.81
N ALA A 13 2.33 2.19 8.14
CA ALA A 13 1.11 1.69 8.78
C ALA A 13 -0.07 2.65 8.56
N LEU A 14 0.14 3.96 8.69
CA LEU A 14 -0.87 4.98 8.42
C LEU A 14 -1.30 4.97 6.95
N TRP A 15 -0.35 4.88 6.02
CA TRP A 15 -0.63 4.80 4.59
C TRP A 15 -1.42 3.54 4.24
N PHE A 16 -1.05 2.39 4.81
CA PHE A 16 -1.77 1.14 4.64
C PHE A 16 -3.21 1.22 5.16
N ALA A 17 -3.41 1.78 6.35
CA ALA A 17 -4.74 1.97 6.92
C ALA A 17 -5.59 2.91 6.07
N GLY A 18 -5.01 4.01 5.57
CA GLY A 18 -5.68 4.93 4.65
C GLY A 18 -6.01 4.29 3.29
N GLY A 19 -5.13 3.41 2.80
CA GLY A 19 -5.36 2.60 1.60
C GLY A 19 -6.53 1.63 1.78
N ILE A 20 -6.56 0.86 2.88
CA ILE A 20 -7.69 -0.03 3.22
C ILE A 20 -9.00 0.75 3.33
N TYR A 21 -8.97 1.90 4.01
CA TYR A 21 -10.14 2.76 4.13
C TYR A 21 -10.65 3.22 2.75
N SER A 22 -9.74 3.65 1.88
CA SER A 22 -10.09 4.09 0.53
C SER A 22 -10.60 2.95 -0.36
N LEU A 23 -10.12 1.73 -0.16
CA LEU A 23 -10.54 0.55 -0.92
C LEU A 23 -11.90 0.00 -0.47
N LEU A 24 -12.14 -0.08 0.85
CA LEU A 24 -13.30 -0.79 1.39
C LEU A 24 -14.47 0.12 1.78
N PHE A 25 -14.19 1.38 2.16
CA PHE A 25 -15.19 2.25 2.78
C PHE A 25 -15.49 3.52 1.97
N LYS A 26 -14.66 3.87 0.99
CA LYS A 26 -14.98 4.97 0.08
C LYS A 26 -16.07 4.50 -0.88
N ALA A 27 -17.27 5.06 -0.73
CA ALA A 27 -18.37 4.83 -1.64
C ALA A 27 -17.92 5.11 -3.08
N ALA A 28 -18.31 4.24 -4.02
CA ALA A 28 -18.09 4.46 -5.44
C ALA A 28 -18.70 5.82 -5.80
N ASP A 29 -17.85 6.78 -6.18
CA ASP A 29 -18.31 8.10 -6.61
C ASP A 29 -19.23 7.90 -7.82
N THR A 30 -20.49 8.31 -7.70
CA THR A 30 -21.49 8.22 -8.79
C THR A 30 -21.19 9.22 -9.93
N ALA A 31 -20.23 10.12 -9.71
CA ALA A 31 -19.77 11.08 -10.70
C ALA A 31 -18.61 10.49 -11.52
N PRO A 32 -18.65 10.56 -12.86
CA PRO A 32 -17.56 10.07 -13.68
C PRO A 32 -16.26 10.83 -13.33
N PRO A 33 -15.15 10.11 -13.12
CA PRO A 33 -13.89 10.75 -12.75
C PRO A 33 -13.45 11.71 -13.86
N PRO A 34 -12.79 12.83 -13.52
CA PRO A 34 -12.36 13.85 -14.48
C PRO A 34 -11.33 13.33 -15.48
N PHE A 35 -10.68 12.20 -15.18
CA PHE A 35 -9.74 11.52 -16.07
C PHE A 35 -10.14 10.06 -16.28
N PRO A 36 -10.14 9.56 -17.53
CA PRO A 36 -10.33 8.14 -17.81
C PRO A 36 -9.29 7.29 -17.08
N HIS A 37 -9.72 6.20 -16.44
CA HIS A 37 -8.84 5.23 -15.76
C HIS A 37 -7.98 5.79 -14.61
N PHE A 38 -8.32 6.96 -14.04
CA PHE A 38 -7.58 7.52 -12.88
C PHE A 38 -7.47 6.54 -11.70
N ASP A 39 -8.50 5.73 -11.52
CA ASP A 39 -8.55 4.65 -10.55
C ASP A 39 -7.37 3.66 -10.65
N LYS A 40 -6.93 3.31 -11.87
CA LYS A 40 -5.78 2.42 -12.10
C LYS A 40 -4.46 3.09 -11.73
N ALA A 41 -4.31 4.38 -12.03
CA ALA A 41 -3.14 5.15 -11.65
C ALA A 41 -3.07 5.32 -10.12
N ALA A 42 -4.21 5.58 -9.47
CA ALA A 42 -4.31 5.67 -8.02
C ALA A 42 -3.96 4.33 -7.34
N HIS A 43 -4.42 3.21 -7.89
CA HIS A 43 -4.04 1.87 -7.43
C HIS A 43 -2.54 1.63 -7.53
N LEU A 44 -1.95 1.92 -8.69
CA LEU A 44 -0.51 1.78 -8.88
C LEU A 44 0.28 2.65 -7.89
N ALA A 45 -0.16 3.90 -7.68
CA ALA A 45 0.47 4.80 -6.72
C ALA A 45 0.34 4.30 -5.27
N LEU A 46 -0.82 3.76 -4.88
CA LEU A 46 -1.05 3.16 -3.56
C LEU A 46 -0.07 2.01 -3.29
N PHE A 47 0.06 1.08 -4.24
CA PHE A 47 1.00 -0.04 -4.17
C PHE A 47 2.45 0.44 -4.09
N PHE A 48 2.83 1.34 -4.99
CA PHE A 48 4.19 1.85 -5.05
C PHE A 48 4.59 2.54 -3.75
N ALA A 49 3.75 3.45 -3.24
CA ALA A 49 4.01 4.16 -2.00
C ALA A 49 4.11 3.21 -0.80
N GLN A 50 3.26 2.18 -0.74
CA GLN A 50 3.29 1.18 0.34
C GLN A 50 4.60 0.39 0.36
N ILE A 51 5.02 -0.17 -0.78
CA ILE A 51 6.27 -0.94 -0.90
C ILE A 51 7.50 -0.05 -0.69
N TRP A 52 7.45 1.19 -1.18
CA TRP A 52 8.52 2.16 -0.99
C TRP A 52 8.71 2.53 0.49
N LEU A 53 7.61 2.80 1.23
CA LEU A 53 7.67 3.13 2.66
C LEU A 53 8.20 1.96 3.49
N LEU A 54 7.74 0.74 3.22
CA LEU A 54 8.27 -0.48 3.85
C LEU A 54 9.77 -0.61 3.61
N THR A 55 10.22 -0.51 2.36
CA THR A 55 11.65 -0.63 2.01
C THR A 55 12.47 0.46 2.70
N LYS A 56 11.96 1.69 2.74
CA LYS A 56 12.62 2.83 3.39
C LYS A 56 12.71 2.64 4.90
N ALA A 57 11.68 2.07 5.53
CA ALA A 57 11.69 1.72 6.94
C ALA A 57 12.81 0.73 7.30
N PHE A 58 12.99 -0.33 6.52
CA PHE A 58 14.09 -1.29 6.74
C PHE A 58 15.47 -0.65 6.50
N LYS A 59 15.60 0.14 5.42
CA LYS A 59 16.86 0.85 5.09
C LYS A 59 17.27 1.83 6.19
N THR A 60 16.35 2.62 6.73
CA THR A 60 16.61 3.54 7.85
C THR A 60 16.93 2.81 9.15
N GLY A 61 16.32 1.63 9.37
CA GLY A 61 16.63 0.78 10.52
C GLY A 61 17.97 0.05 10.44
N LYS A 62 18.74 0.20 9.34
CA LYS A 62 19.95 -0.60 9.03
C LYS A 62 19.69 -2.12 9.14
N LEU A 63 18.46 -2.55 8.88
CA LEU A 63 18.05 -3.94 8.92
C LEU A 63 18.08 -4.53 7.51
N PRO A 64 18.38 -5.83 7.36
CA PRO A 64 18.28 -6.49 6.07
C PRO A 64 16.83 -6.43 5.58
N ILE A 65 16.66 -6.10 4.30
CA ILE A 65 15.34 -6.02 3.67
C ILE A 65 14.78 -7.45 3.56
N PRO A 66 13.62 -7.76 4.16
CA PRO A 66 13.05 -9.10 4.13
C PRO A 66 12.30 -9.35 2.82
N TYR A 67 13.03 -9.61 1.73
CA TYR A 67 12.45 -9.79 0.39
C TYR A 67 11.34 -10.84 0.32
N ARG A 68 11.49 -11.99 1.00
CA ARG A 68 10.47 -13.05 1.02
C ARG A 68 9.13 -12.57 1.60
N SER A 69 9.14 -11.88 2.73
CA SER A 69 7.89 -11.38 3.31
C SER A 69 7.35 -10.16 2.59
N LEU A 70 8.20 -9.34 1.98
CA LEU A 70 7.75 -8.27 1.07
C LEU A 70 7.02 -8.84 -0.15
N MET A 71 7.50 -9.94 -0.74
CA MET A 71 6.81 -10.63 -1.83
C MET A 71 5.45 -11.20 -1.40
N VAL A 72 5.41 -11.91 -0.26
CA VAL A 72 4.14 -12.44 0.27
C VAL A 72 3.16 -11.32 0.56
N PHE A 73 3.61 -10.24 1.18
CA PHE A 73 2.79 -9.06 1.45
C PHE A 73 2.28 -8.43 0.16
N ALA A 74 3.14 -8.25 -0.85
CA ALA A 74 2.75 -7.69 -2.14
C ALA A 74 1.70 -8.56 -2.84
N LEU A 75 1.84 -9.89 -2.77
CA LEU A 75 0.90 -10.84 -3.37
C LEU A 75 -0.45 -10.83 -2.66
N CYS A 76 -0.47 -10.85 -1.32
CA CYS A 76 -1.70 -10.71 -0.56
C CYS A 76 -2.36 -9.36 -0.86
N PHE A 77 -1.59 -8.27 -0.87
CA PHE A 77 -2.12 -6.94 -1.12
C PHE A 77 -2.73 -6.84 -2.53
N ALA A 78 -2.08 -7.43 -3.55
CA ALA A 78 -2.61 -7.54 -4.91
C ALA A 78 -3.98 -8.25 -4.93
N LEU A 79 -4.06 -9.46 -4.38
CA LEU A 79 -5.30 -10.24 -4.32
C LEU A 79 -6.43 -9.49 -3.61
N PHE A 80 -6.15 -8.90 -2.45
CA PHE A 80 -7.17 -8.15 -1.70
C PHE A 80 -7.61 -6.89 -2.44
N SER A 81 -6.70 -6.20 -3.13
CA SER A 81 -7.05 -5.02 -3.92
C SER A 81 -7.91 -5.35 -5.13
N GLU A 82 -7.62 -6.47 -5.82
CA GLU A 82 -8.46 -6.93 -6.94
C GLU A 82 -9.85 -7.32 -6.44
N CYS A 83 -9.96 -8.05 -5.32
CA CYS A 83 -11.26 -8.38 -4.72
C CYS A 83 -12.05 -7.15 -4.24
N ALA A 84 -11.38 -6.06 -3.87
CA ALA A 84 -12.05 -4.83 -3.45
C ALA A 84 -12.50 -3.95 -4.63
N GLN A 85 -11.88 -4.09 -5.81
CA GLN A 85 -12.24 -3.36 -7.02
C GLN A 85 -13.17 -4.13 -7.98
N ALA A 86 -13.22 -5.46 -7.86
CA ALA A 86 -14.04 -6.35 -8.68
C ALA A 86 -15.52 -6.27 -8.32
#